data_AF-A0A1V4YWC3-F1
#
_entry.id   AF-A0A1V4YWC3-F1
#
_cell.length_a   1.000
_cell.length_b   1.000
_cell.length_c   1.000
_cell.angle_alpha   90.00
_cell.angle_beta   90.00
_cell.angle_gamma   90.00
#
_symmetry.space_group_name_H-M   'P 1'
#
loop_
_entity.id
_entity.type
_entity.pdbx_description
1 polymer ?
#
loop_
_entity_poly.entity_id
_entity_poly.type
_entity_poly.pdbx_seq_one_letter_code
_entity_poly.pdbx_strand_id
1 'polypeptide(L)'
;MNMDKLEQEETAATVFSYLIRGLSNGNRETVRAELMEKMKPIKELYGLSDEVYPLYVDACIEKRRFLKVQDTLEAFGEALEKGDLRWEDERAMMGWVSEIMRQNKTTGNVKTKRR
;
A
#
# COMPACT_ATOMS: atom_id res chain seq x y z
N MET A 1 1.15 -5.26 22.51
CA MET A 1 2.39 -4.51 22.22
C MET A 1 2.21 -3.91 20.84
N ASN A 2 2.03 -2.60 20.71
CA ASN A 2 1.96 -1.97 19.40
C ASN A 2 3.40 -1.94 18.85
N MET A 3 3.70 -2.84 17.92
CA MET A 3 4.95 -2.84 17.17
C MET A 3 5.09 -1.48 16.48
N ASP A 4 6.28 -0.87 16.54
CA ASP A 4 6.49 0.48 16.01
C ASP A 4 6.21 0.51 14.50
N LYS A 5 5.67 1.64 14.00
CA LYS A 5 5.31 1.79 12.59
C LYS A 5 6.51 1.51 11.67
N LEU A 6 7.69 1.97 12.06
CA LEU A 6 8.91 1.77 11.29
C LEU A 6 9.28 0.27 11.23
N GLU A 7 9.22 -0.41 12.36
CA GLU A 7 9.52 -1.84 12.49
C GLU A 7 8.55 -2.71 11.67
N GLN A 8 7.27 -2.33 11.62
CA GLN A 8 6.27 -2.98 10.76
C GLN A 8 6.59 -2.80 9.27
N GLU A 9 6.95 -1.58 8.85
CA GLU A 9 7.33 -1.30 7.46
C GLU A 9 8.60 -2.06 7.06
N GLU A 10 9.61 -2.10 7.92
CA GLU A 10 10.87 -2.82 7.66
C GLU A 10 10.67 -4.34 7.58
N THR A 11 9.84 -4.88 8.46
CA THR A 11 9.47 -6.30 8.44
C THR A 11 8.74 -6.64 7.14
N ALA A 12 7.76 -5.81 6.75
CA ALA A 12 7.01 -6.02 5.51
C ALA A 12 7.89 -5.89 4.26
N ALA A 13 8.79 -4.91 4.22
CA ALA A 13 9.74 -4.75 3.13
C ALA A 13 10.68 -5.97 2.99
N THR A 14 11.10 -6.53 4.13
CA THR A 14 11.91 -7.75 4.18
C THR A 14 11.13 -8.94 3.65
N VAL A 15 9.93 -9.18 4.16
CA VAL A 15 9.02 -10.25 3.69
C VAL A 15 8.75 -10.13 2.20
N PHE A 16 8.42 -8.93 1.73
CA PHE A 16 8.20 -8.65 0.32
C PHE A 16 9.43 -9.01 -0.52
N SER A 17 10.62 -8.58 -0.10
CA SER A 17 11.87 -8.83 -0.81
C SER A 17 12.20 -10.32 -0.94
N TYR A 18 11.82 -11.13 0.04
CA TYR A 18 11.97 -12.59 -0.04
C TYR A 18 10.97 -13.21 -1.02
N LEU A 19 9.70 -12.79 -0.97
CA LEU A 19 8.63 -13.37 -1.79
C LEU A 19 8.74 -12.96 -3.27
N ILE A 20 9.12 -11.71 -3.54
CA ILE A 20 9.26 -11.21 -4.92
C ILE A 20 10.39 -11.92 -5.68
N ARG A 21 11.41 -12.46 -5.00
CA ARG A 21 12.44 -13.29 -5.66
C ARG A 21 11.85 -14.56 -6.28
N GLY A 22 10.76 -15.07 -5.73
CA GLY A 22 10.01 -16.22 -6.26
C GLY A 22 9.27 -15.93 -7.57
N LEU A 23 8.99 -14.66 -7.91
CA LEU A 23 8.32 -14.31 -9.16
C LEU A 23 9.16 -14.62 -10.41
N SER A 24 10.49 -14.60 -10.30
CA SER A 24 11.39 -14.96 -11.41
C SER A 24 11.17 -16.41 -11.89
N ASN A 25 10.56 -17.26 -11.05
CA ASN A 25 10.26 -18.66 -11.38
C ASN A 25 8.88 -18.84 -12.04
N GLY A 26 8.19 -17.75 -12.42
CA GLY A 26 6.90 -17.79 -13.11
C GLY A 26 5.67 -17.96 -12.20
N ASN A 27 5.85 -18.00 -10.89
CA ASN A 27 4.79 -18.35 -9.93
C ASN A 27 3.98 -17.14 -9.42
N ARG A 28 3.52 -16.27 -10.33
CA ARG A 28 2.91 -14.97 -9.99
C ARG A 28 1.71 -15.08 -9.07
N GLU A 29 0.82 -16.03 -9.31
CA GLU A 29 -0.40 -16.21 -8.51
C GLU A 29 -0.10 -16.65 -7.07
N THR A 30 0.81 -17.62 -6.90
CA THR A 30 1.23 -18.08 -5.58
C THR A 30 1.92 -16.96 -4.80
N VAL A 31 2.84 -16.23 -5.45
CA VAL A 31 3.52 -15.10 -4.80
C VAL A 31 2.53 -14.02 -4.39
N ARG A 32 1.54 -13.72 -5.24
CA ARG A 32 0.47 -12.77 -4.91
C ARG A 32 -0.35 -13.23 -3.71
N ALA A 33 -0.76 -14.49 -3.67
CA ALA A 33 -1.53 -15.04 -2.55
C ALA A 33 -0.73 -14.99 -1.24
N GLU A 34 0.54 -15.37 -1.26
CA GLU A 34 1.42 -15.28 -0.10
C GLU A 34 1.66 -13.84 0.37
N LEU A 35 1.84 -12.90 -0.57
CA LEU A 35 1.95 -11.48 -0.25
C LEU A 35 0.67 -10.95 0.40
N MET A 36 -0.50 -11.27 -0.18
CA MET A 36 -1.81 -10.89 0.37
C MET A 36 -2.01 -11.40 1.80
N GLU A 37 -1.49 -12.58 2.14
CA GLU A 37 -1.57 -13.12 3.50
C GLU A 37 -0.56 -12.47 4.44
N LYS A 38 0.72 -12.41 4.03
CA LYS A 38 1.83 -11.98 4.89
C LYS A 38 1.91 -10.46 5.06
N MET A 39 1.32 -9.68 4.15
CA MET A 39 1.26 -8.21 4.23
C MET A 39 -0.01 -7.67 4.89
N LYS A 40 -0.86 -8.53 5.47
CA LYS A 40 -2.04 -8.09 6.24
C LYS A 40 -1.73 -7.00 7.30
N PRO A 41 -0.60 -7.03 8.03
CA PRO A 41 -0.27 -5.95 8.95
C PRO A 41 -0.18 -4.58 8.27
N ILE A 42 0.26 -4.52 7.01
CA ILE A 42 0.34 -3.28 6.23
C ILE A 42 -1.04 -2.80 5.80
N LYS A 43 -1.97 -3.71 5.50
CA LYS A 43 -3.38 -3.37 5.28
C LYS A 43 -3.91 -2.53 6.44
N GLU A 44 -3.69 -2.99 7.66
CA GLU A 44 -4.15 -2.32 8.88
C GLU A 44 -3.37 -1.02 9.12
N LEU A 45 -2.04 -1.06 8.98
CA LEU A 45 -1.17 0.10 9.21
C LEU A 45 -1.49 1.27 8.29
N TYR A 46 -1.82 1.00 7.02
CA TYR A 46 -2.12 2.02 6.00
C TYR A 46 -3.62 2.29 5.87
N GLY A 47 -4.48 1.59 6.63
CA GLY A 47 -5.93 1.73 6.53
C GLY A 47 -6.47 1.37 5.15
N LEU A 48 -5.89 0.36 4.49
CA LEU A 48 -6.31 -0.09 3.17
C LEU A 48 -7.62 -0.88 3.30
N SER A 49 -8.66 -0.48 2.55
CA SER A 49 -9.91 -1.23 2.48
C SER A 49 -9.70 -2.58 1.78
N ASP A 50 -10.69 -3.48 1.89
CA ASP A 50 -10.66 -4.76 1.15
C ASP A 50 -10.63 -4.58 -0.37
N GLU A 51 -11.08 -3.43 -0.88
CA GLU A 51 -11.05 -3.06 -2.29
C GLU A 51 -9.68 -2.52 -2.71
N VAL A 52 -9.05 -1.71 -1.86
CA VAL A 52 -7.76 -1.05 -2.18
C VAL A 52 -6.56 -1.97 -1.89
N TYR A 53 -6.67 -2.86 -0.91
CA TYR A 53 -5.56 -3.73 -0.51
C TYR A 53 -5.05 -4.65 -1.63
N PRO A 54 -5.91 -5.33 -2.42
CA PRO A 54 -5.47 -6.09 -3.59
C PRO A 54 -4.72 -5.22 -4.60
N LEU A 55 -5.23 -4.01 -4.89
CA LEU A 55 -4.64 -3.07 -5.84
C LEU A 55 -3.25 -2.60 -5.37
N TYR A 56 -3.08 -2.37 -4.06
CA TYR A 56 -1.79 -2.07 -3.45
C TYR A 56 -0.78 -3.21 -3.63
N VAL A 57 -1.18 -4.46 -3.39
CA VAL A 57 -0.29 -5.62 -3.56
C VAL A 57 0.09 -5.79 -5.03
N ASP A 58 -0.86 -5.62 -5.94
CA ASP A 58 -0.60 -5.70 -7.38
C ASP A 58 0.37 -4.61 -7.85
N ALA A 59 0.24 -3.38 -7.34
CA ALA A 59 1.18 -2.29 -7.61
C ALA A 59 2.58 -2.59 -7.06
N CYS A 60 2.70 -3.17 -5.86
CA CYS A 60 4.00 -3.58 -5.32
C CYS A 60 4.65 -4.65 -6.21
N ILE A 61 3.89 -5.65 -6.66
CA ILE A 61 4.36 -6.71 -7.57
C ILE A 61 4.83 -6.12 -8.90
N GLU A 62 4.05 -5.22 -9.50
CA GLU A 62 4.37 -4.57 -10.76
C GLU A 62 5.67 -3.77 -10.67
N LYS A 63 5.82 -2.95 -9.62
CA LYS A 63 7.03 -2.16 -9.36
C LYS A 63 8.18 -3.00 -8.79
N ARG A 64 7.94 -4.29 -8.50
CA ARG A 64 8.87 -5.25 -7.86
C ARG A 64 9.55 -4.71 -6.59
N ARG A 65 8.86 -3.85 -5.85
CA ARG A 65 9.35 -3.27 -4.59
C ARG A 65 8.20 -3.04 -3.62
N PHE A 66 8.53 -3.07 -2.33
CA PHE A 66 7.60 -2.63 -1.29
C PHE A 66 7.34 -1.12 -1.45
N LEU A 67 6.07 -0.74 -1.53
CA LEU A 67 5.65 0.65 -1.66
C LEU A 67 5.21 1.17 -0.29
N LYS A 68 5.81 2.28 0.15
CA LYS A 68 5.30 3.03 1.30
C LYS A 68 4.07 3.83 0.87
N VAL A 69 3.37 4.43 1.84
CA VAL A 69 2.17 5.25 1.56
C VAL A 69 2.40 6.26 0.45
N GLN A 70 3.51 7.02 0.47
CA GLN A 70 3.79 8.02 -0.56
C GLN A 70 4.05 7.39 -1.94
N ASP A 71 4.89 6.35 -2.00
CA ASP A 71 5.13 5.62 -3.26
C ASP A 71 3.84 4.97 -3.81
N THR A 72 2.93 4.57 -2.91
CA THR A 72 1.63 3.99 -3.28
C THR A 72 0.74 5.04 -3.92
N LEU A 73 0.68 6.25 -3.34
CA LEU A 73 -0.08 7.37 -3.90
C LEU A 73 0.42 7.74 -5.30
N GLU A 74 1.75 7.75 -5.49
CA GLU A 74 2.36 8.02 -6.79
C GLU A 74 2.03 6.92 -7.81
N ALA A 75 2.21 5.65 -7.44
CA ALA A 75 1.86 4.52 -8.31
C ALA A 75 0.38 4.52 -8.72
N PHE A 76 -0.50 4.89 -7.79
CA PHE A 76 -1.93 5.04 -8.02
C PHE A 76 -2.25 6.20 -8.95
N GLY A 77 -1.57 7.35 -8.79
CA GLY A 77 -1.69 8.47 -9.73
C GLY A 77 -1.27 8.09 -11.15
N GLU A 78 -0.14 7.40 -11.31
CA GLU A 78 0.31 6.91 -12.62
C GLU A 78 -0.69 5.94 -13.27
N ALA A 79 -1.29 5.04 -12.50
CA ALA A 79 -2.27 4.08 -13.00
C ALA A 79 -3.57 4.76 -13.45
N LEU A 80 -4.00 5.81 -12.74
CA LEU A 80 -5.14 6.64 -13.12
C LEU A 80 -4.86 7.42 -14.41
N GLU A 81 -3.68 8.03 -14.53
CA GLU A 81 -3.29 8.80 -15.72
C GLU A 81 -3.24 7.93 -16.99
N LYS A 82 -2.86 6.65 -16.84
CA LYS A 82 -2.83 5.69 -17.95
C LYS A 82 -4.21 5.12 -18.32
N GLY A 83 -5.20 5.26 -17.44
CA GLY A 83 -6.51 4.63 -17.61
C GLY A 83 -6.48 3.11 -17.47
N ASP A 84 -5.51 2.57 -16.73
CA ASP A 84 -5.33 1.13 -16.53
C ASP A 84 -6.28 0.56 -15.46
N LEU A 85 -7.11 1.41 -14.84
CA LEU A 85 -8.00 1.07 -13.74
C LEU A 85 -9.46 1.06 -14.18
N ARG A 86 -10.23 0.12 -13.62
CA ARG A 86 -11.68 0.16 -13.74
C ARG A 86 -12.22 1.31 -12.90
N TRP A 87 -13.37 1.86 -13.30
CA TRP A 87 -14.03 2.95 -12.59
C TRP A 87 -14.33 2.64 -11.11
N GLU A 88 -14.65 1.38 -10.80
CA GLU A 88 -14.89 0.92 -9.42
C GLU A 88 -13.61 0.99 -8.58
N ASP A 89 -12.49 0.55 -9.14
CA ASP A 89 -11.16 0.57 -8.51
C ASP A 89 -10.67 2.00 -8.31
N GLU A 90 -10.84 2.86 -9.33
CA GLU A 90 -10.54 4.29 -9.26
C GLU A 90 -11.29 4.96 -8.11
N ARG A 91 -12.59 4.68 -7.96
CA ARG A 91 -13.41 5.25 -6.89
C ARG A 91 -12.92 4.82 -5.51
N ALA A 92 -12.61 3.53 -5.32
CA ALA A 92 -12.10 3.01 -4.07
C ALA A 92 -10.74 3.65 -3.71
N MET A 93 -9.84 3.74 -4.70
CA MET A 93 -8.53 4.37 -4.54
C MET A 93 -8.63 5.86 -4.18
N MET A 94 -9.47 6.62 -4.88
CA MET A 94 -9.70 8.04 -4.59
C MET A 94 -10.30 8.27 -3.20
N GLY A 95 -11.14 7.35 -2.73
CA GLY A 95 -11.64 7.35 -1.35
C GLY A 95 -10.51 7.25 -0.33
N TRP A 96 -9.63 6.26 -0.50
CA TRP A 96 -8.48 6.07 0.38
C TRP A 96 -7.47 7.22 0.30
N VAL A 97 -7.14 7.71 -0.89
CA VAL A 97 -6.27 8.90 -1.08
C VAL A 97 -6.80 10.11 -0.32
N SER A 98 -8.11 10.36 -0.43
CA SER A 98 -8.77 11.47 0.27
C SER A 98 -8.69 11.34 1.78
N GLU A 99 -8.78 10.11 2.30
CA GLU A 99 -8.65 9.81 3.72
C GLU A 99 -7.22 10.06 4.22
N ILE A 100 -6.21 9.56 3.51
CA ILE A 100 -4.79 9.81 3.83
C ILE A 100 -4.48 11.31 3.83
N MET A 101 -4.95 12.04 2.82
CA MET A 101 -4.78 13.50 2.75
C MET A 101 -5.47 14.24 3.90
N ARG A 102 -6.64 13.76 4.33
CA ARG A 102 -7.33 14.29 5.51
C ARG A 102 -6.55 14.01 6.79
N GLN A 103 -6.05 12.79 6.98
CA GLN A 103 -5.23 12.42 8.14
C GLN A 103 -3.96 13.28 8.22
N ASN A 104 -3.29 13.53 7.09
CA ASN A 104 -2.12 14.40 7.02
C ASN A 104 -2.45 15.85 7.40
N LYS A 105 -3.57 16.40 6.89
CA LYS A 105 -4.04 17.75 7.27
C LYS A 105 -4.38 17.84 8.76
N THR A 106 -5.11 16.87 9.30
CA THR A 106 -5.51 16.86 10.71
C THR A 106 -4.29 16.73 11.63
N THR A 107 -3.33 15.86 11.29
CA THR A 107 -2.10 15.64 12.07
C THR A 107 -1.15 16.83 11.97
N GLY A 108 -1.05 17.48 10.81
CA GLY A 108 -0.31 18.74 10.62
C GLY A 108 -0.87 19.90 11.44
N ASN A 109 -2.20 19.97 11.61
CA ASN A 109 -2.88 20.99 12.42
C ASN A 109 -2.72 20.79 13.94
N VAL A 110 -2.36 19.59 14.41
CA VAL A 110 -2.16 19.34 15.84
C VAL A 110 -0.81 19.91 16.32
N LYS A 111 0.22 19.95 15.46
CA LYS A 111 1.53 20.51 15.83
C LYS A 111 1.56 22.04 15.95
N THR A 112 0.61 22.77 15.35
CA THR A 112 0.52 24.24 15.43
C THR A 112 -0.43 24.76 16.51
N LYS A 113 -1.06 23.88 17.30
CA LYS A 113 -1.92 24.26 18.45
C LYS A 113 -1.28 24.05 19.82
N ARG A 114 0.04 23.93 19.92
CA ARG A 114 0.76 24.16 21.19
C ARG A 114 1.15 25.64 21.24
N ARG A 115 0.25 26.42 21.83
CA ARG A 115 0.56 27.72 22.45
C ARG A 115 1.58 27.52 23.56
#